data_AF-A0A9X2KLQ3-F1
#
_entry.id   AF-A0A9X2KLQ3-F1
#
_cell.length_a   1.000
_cell.length_b   1.000
_cell.length_c   1.000
_cell.angle_alpha   90.00
_cell.angle_beta   90.00
_cell.angle_gamma   90.00
#
_symmetry.space_group_name_H-M   'P 1'
#
loop_
_entity.id
_entity.type
_entity.pdbx_description
1 polymer ?
#
loop_
_entity_poly.entity_id
_entity_poly.type
_entity_poly.pdbx_seq_one_letter_code
_entity_poly.pdbx_strand_id
1 'polypeptide(L)' 'MTIQFEPPESRSDQEFKTMAIGMVAGAVPGIVIGLLLSIPWGNPAMWVSIAGAIGIILGLVVSTLVHRSRRKRRRQDA' A
#
# COMPACT_ATOMS: atom_id res chain seq x y z
N MET A 1 13.94 12.09 33.65
CA MET A 1 13.98 10.94 32.72
C MET A 1 12.55 10.48 32.52
N THR A 2 11.90 10.88 31.43
CA THR A 2 10.56 10.40 31.09
C THR A 2 10.70 8.98 30.56
N ILE A 3 10.35 7.99 31.37
CA ILE A 3 10.21 6.61 30.90
C ILE A 3 8.99 6.62 29.97
N GLN A 4 9.27 6.74 28.68
CA GLN A 4 8.27 6.59 27.62
C GLN A 4 7.98 5.09 27.52
N PHE A 5 6.93 4.66 28.21
CA PHE A 5 6.42 3.29 28.09
C PHE A 5 5.89 3.12 26.67
N GLU A 6 6.72 2.60 25.78
CA GLU A 6 6.32 2.20 24.43
C GLU A 6 5.52 0.89 24.58
N PRO A 7 4.19 0.88 24.36
CA PRO A 7 3.42 -0.35 24.45
C PRO A 7 3.92 -1.35 23.39
N PRO A 8 3.98 -2.66 23.69
CA PRO A 8 4.41 -3.66 22.71
C PRO A 8 3.48 -3.61 21.50
N GLU A 9 3.99 -3.25 20.30
CA GLU A 9 3.21 -3.27 19.07
C GLU A 9 2.54 -4.65 18.93
N SER A 10 1.21 -4.68 18.94
CA SER A 10 0.48 -5.93 18.86
C SER A 10 0.68 -6.55 17.47
N ARG A 11 0.60 -7.88 17.35
CA ARG A 11 0.62 -8.57 16.03
C ARG A 11 -0.43 -8.01 15.08
N SER A 12 -1.55 -7.54 15.62
CA SER A 12 -2.63 -6.90 14.89
C SER A 12 -2.20 -5.56 14.29
N ASP A 13 -1.49 -4.74 15.05
CA ASP A 13 -0.99 -3.44 14.56
C ASP A 13 -0.01 -3.63 13.39
N GLN A 14 0.81 -4.67 13.43
CA GLN A 14 1.71 -5.00 12.32
C GLN A 14 0.97 -5.46 11.05
N GLU A 15 -0.11 -6.24 11.19
CA GLU A 15 -0.96 -6.63 10.04
C GLU A 15 -1.67 -5.41 9.44
N PHE A 16 -2.25 -4.53 10.26
CA PHE A 16 -2.86 -3.27 9.81
C PHE A 16 -1.85 -2.34 9.15
N LYS A 17 -0.65 -2.20 9.74
CA LYS A 17 0.42 -1.38 9.16
C LYS A 17 0.86 -1.93 7.81
N THR A 18 0.95 -3.25 7.66
CA THR A 18 1.31 -3.86 6.36
C THR A 18 0.24 -3.63 5.30
N MET A 19 -1.04 -3.71 5.68
CA MET A 19 -2.15 -3.40 4.77
C MET A 19 -2.15 -1.92 4.37
N ALA A 20 -1.97 -1.02 5.34
CA ALA A 20 -1.88 0.43 5.11
C ALA A 20 -0.70 0.77 4.20
N ILE A 21 0.47 0.18 4.43
CA ILE A 21 1.64 0.33 3.55
C ILE A 21 1.32 -0.17 2.15
N GLY A 22 0.63 -1.30 1.99
CA GLY A 22 0.20 -1.81 0.68
C GLY A 22 -0.73 -0.85 -0.06
N MET A 23 -1.65 -0.22 0.67
CA MET A 23 -2.57 0.78 0.11
C MET A 23 -1.81 2.03 -0.33
N VAL A 24 -0.94 2.58 0.52
CA VAL A 24 -0.13 3.77 0.21
C VAL A 24 0.83 3.48 -0.95
N ALA A 25 1.47 2.30 -0.96
CA ALA A 25 2.38 1.88 -2.02
C ALA A 25 1.70 1.71 -3.38
N GLY A 26 0.38 1.51 -3.44
CA GLY A 26 -0.38 1.52 -4.70
C GLY A 26 -0.93 2.90 -5.06
N ALA A 27 -1.51 3.60 -4.08
CA ALA A 27 -2.15 4.89 -4.27
C ALA A 27 -1.18 5.96 -4.74
N VAL A 28 -0.01 6.08 -4.08
CA VAL A 28 0.99 7.11 -4.39
C VAL A 28 1.49 7.01 -5.83
N PRO A 29 1.99 5.86 -6.33
CA PRO A 29 2.39 5.76 -7.73
C PRO A 29 1.21 5.89 -8.69
N GLY A 30 0.01 5.40 -8.34
CA GLY A 30 -1.18 5.59 -9.17
C GLY A 30 -1.54 7.06 -9.38
N ILE A 31 -1.46 7.88 -8.33
CA ILE A 31 -1.67 9.33 -8.40
C ILE A 31 -0.58 10.00 -9.24
N VAL A 32 0.70 9.63 -9.05
CA VAL A 32 1.82 10.19 -9.82
C VAL A 32 1.64 9.90 -11.32
N ILE A 33 1.28 8.67 -11.68
CA ILE A 33 1.00 8.28 -13.07
C ILE A 33 -0.23 9.04 -13.60
N GLY A 34 -1.29 9.17 -12.82
CA GLY A 34 -2.48 9.94 -13.20
C GLY A 34 -2.19 11.41 -13.47
N LEU A 35 -1.32 12.03 -12.68
CA LEU A 35 -0.84 13.39 -12.91
C LEU A 35 0.00 13.48 -14.19
N LEU A 36 0.92 12.53 -14.41
CA LEU A 36 1.72 12.46 -15.64
C LEU A 36 0.85 12.31 -16.89
N LEU A 37 -0.17 11.46 -16.86
CA LEU A 37 -1.13 11.28 -17.96
C LEU A 37 -2.00 12.52 -18.21
N SER A 38 -2.22 13.34 -17.19
CA SER A 38 -2.99 14.57 -17.34
C SER A 38 -2.25 15.69 -18.09
N ILE A 39 -0.92 15.63 -18.17
CA ILE A 39 -0.10 16.63 -18.85
C ILE A 39 -0.45 16.68 -20.36
N PRO A 40 -0.46 15.56 -21.11
CA PRO A 40 -0.80 15.58 -22.53
C PRO A 40 -2.31 15.57 -22.82
N TRP A 41 -3.16 15.04 -21.93
CA TRP A 41 -4.59 14.82 -22.22
C TRP A 41 -5.54 15.83 -21.56
N GLY A 42 -5.03 16.69 -20.67
CA GLY A 42 -5.85 17.65 -19.92
C GLY A 42 -6.74 16.98 -18.87
N ASN A 43 -7.42 17.81 -18.07
CA ASN A 43 -8.28 17.42 -16.94
C ASN A 43 -7.60 16.51 -15.88
N PRO A 44 -6.76 17.10 -14.99
CA PRO A 44 -6.02 16.36 -13.97
C PRO A 44 -6.90 15.55 -13.03
N ALA A 45 -8.06 16.09 -12.63
CA ALA A 45 -8.94 15.43 -11.68
C ALA A 45 -9.43 14.06 -12.18
N MET A 46 -9.72 13.95 -13.48
CA MET A 46 -10.22 12.71 -14.08
C MET A 46 -9.12 11.63 -14.13
N TRP A 47 -7.95 11.96 -14.65
CA TRP A 47 -6.85 11.00 -14.79
C TRP A 47 -6.26 10.56 -13.45
N VAL A 48 -6.16 11.47 -12.48
CA VAL A 48 -5.75 11.13 -11.11
C VAL A 48 -6.74 10.19 -10.43
N SER A 49 -8.04 10.40 -10.62
CA SER A 49 -9.07 9.52 -10.05
C SER A 49 -8.98 8.11 -10.64
N ILE A 50 -8.92 7.99 -11.96
CA ILE A 50 -8.88 6.69 -12.65
C ILE A 50 -7.57 5.95 -12.33
N ALA A 51 -6.42 6.61 -12.52
CA ALA A 51 -5.12 5.99 -12.27
C ALA A 51 -4.88 5.73 -10.77
N GLY A 52 -5.39 6.60 -9.89
CA GLY A 52 -5.39 6.39 -8.45
C GLY A 52 -6.19 5.17 -8.03
N ALA A 53 -7.41 4.99 -8.56
CA ALA A 53 -8.24 3.83 -8.29
C ALA A 53 -7.57 2.52 -8.76
N ILE A 54 -7.01 2.53 -9.98
CA ILE A 54 -6.26 1.39 -10.53
C ILE A 54 -5.03 1.09 -9.67
N GLY A 55 -4.29 2.12 -9.26
CA GLY A 55 -3.11 2.00 -8.40
C GLY A 55 -3.43 1.40 -7.03
N ILE A 56 -4.54 1.81 -6.41
CA ILE A 56 -5.01 1.23 -5.13
C ILE A 56 -5.33 -0.25 -5.30
N ILE A 57 -6.11 -0.63 -6.33
CA ILE A 57 -6.46 -2.03 -6.58
C ILE A 57 -5.20 -2.87 -6.78
N LEU A 58 -4.27 -2.43 -7.63
CA LEU A 58 -3.01 -3.12 -7.87
C LEU A 58 -2.15 -3.21 -6.60
N GLY A 59 -2.03 -2.13 -5.82
CA GLY A 59 -1.27 -2.11 -4.57
C GLY A 59 -1.83 -3.09 -3.53
N LEU A 60 -3.15 -3.17 -3.40
CA LEU A 60 -3.82 -4.13 -2.52
C LEU A 60 -3.64 -5.57 -2.99
N VAL A 61 -3.76 -5.83 -4.30
CA VAL A 61 -3.54 -7.16 -4.89
C VAL A 61 -2.08 -7.60 -4.67
N VAL A 62 -1.12 -6.74 -4.97
CA VAL A 62 0.32 -7.02 -4.77
C VAL A 62 0.63 -7.21 -3.29
N SER A 63 0.11 -6.37 -2.40
CA SER A 63 0.30 -6.52 -0.95
C SER A 63 -0.26 -7.86 -0.47
N THR A 64 -1.46 -8.24 -0.89
CA THR A 64 -2.09 -9.51 -0.55
C THR A 64 -1.28 -10.71 -1.07
N LEU A 65 -0.80 -10.64 -2.32
CA LEU A 65 0.05 -11.67 -2.93
C LEU A 65 1.39 -11.82 -2.21
N VAL A 66 2.04 -10.70 -1.88
CA VAL A 66 3.30 -10.68 -1.13
C VAL A 66 3.09 -11.25 0.28
N HIS A 67 2.02 -10.86 0.98
CA HIS A 67 1.71 -11.37 2.31
C HIS A 67 1.42 -12.88 2.29
N ARG A 68 0.66 -13.35 1.29
CA ARG A 68 0.38 -14.78 1.07
C ARG A 68 1.64 -15.58 0.73
N SER A 69 2.52 -15.01 -0.11
CA SER A 69 3.81 -15.62 -0.46
C SER A 69 4.74 -15.73 0.75
N ARG A 70 4.81 -14.68 1.58
CA ARG A 70 5.59 -14.67 2.84
C ARG A 70 5.06 -15.66 3.88
N ARG A 71 3.73 -15.84 3.99
CA ARG A 71 3.13 -16.89 4.84
C ARG A 71 3.46 -18.31 4.34
N LYS A 72 3.53 -18.54 3.03
CA LYS A 72 3.95 -19.84 2.47
C LYS A 72 5.42 -20.14 2.77
N ARG A 73 6.32 -19.16 2.64
CA ARG A 73 7.74 -19.35 2.98
C ARG A 73 7.96 -19.61 4.47
N ARG A 74 7.30 -18.88 5.37
CA ARG A 74 7.36 -19.15 6.83
C ARG A 74 6.84 -20.54 7.25
N ARG A 75 6.05 -21.22 6.41
CA ARG A 75 5.61 -22.61 6.64
C ARG A 75 6.55 -23.66 6.03
N GLN A 76 7.51 -23.27 5.20
CA GLN A 76 8.54 -24.15 4.67
C GLN A 76 9.82 -24.14 5.53
N ASP A 77 10.02 -23.08 6.33
CA ASP A 77 11.15 -22.92 7.25
C ASP A 77 10.82 -23.34 8.71
N ALA A 78 9.68 -23.98 8.96
CA ALA A 78 9.24 -24.51 10.26
C ALA A 78 8.86 -26.00 10.12
#